data_AF-A0A9P5TUJ3-F1
#
_entry.id   AF-A0A9P5TUJ3-F1
#
_cell.length_a   1.000
_cell.length_b   1.000
_cell.length_c   1.000
_cell.angle_alpha   90.00
_cell.angle_beta   90.00
_cell.angle_gamma   90.00
#
_symmetry.space_group_name_H-M   'P 1'
#
loop_
_entity.id
_entity.type
_entity.pdbx_description
1 polymer ?
#
loop_
_entity_poly.entity_id
_entity_poly.type
_entity_poly.pdbx_seq_one_letter_code
_entity_poly.pdbx_strand_id
1 'polypeptide(L)'
;MARAWTKEKISDFRQEKKAALAAQRAVLLKTTQATLKSTAWSLGRYPLASFIAPCSGTLERPRHLYAATECDHLKFKLGDNLNLLTYQHYDEVVDPKLYPTSNFVTDTAVQPKRHEYLGPSPTVAGYRFIQGRAEIIFWDDYLKTMWIKKGRWDIELEFDSKVESWFVIGFM
;
A
#
# COMPACT_ATOMS: atom_id res chain seq x y z
N MET A 1 -15.34 54.08 -0.67
CA MET A 1 -16.27 53.39 0.25
C MET A 1 -15.90 51.92 0.31
N ALA A 2 -15.25 51.47 1.38
CA ALA A 2 -14.93 50.05 1.56
C ALA A 2 -16.21 49.31 1.99
N ARG A 3 -16.65 48.31 1.20
CA ARG A 3 -17.80 47.47 1.54
C ARG A 3 -17.47 46.64 2.78
N ALA A 4 -18.14 46.91 3.90
CA ALA A 4 -18.10 46.07 5.08
C ALA A 4 -18.65 44.68 4.71
N TRP A 5 -17.82 43.64 4.86
CA TRP A 5 -18.24 42.26 4.70
C TRP A 5 -19.17 41.89 5.87
N THR A 6 -20.40 41.47 5.56
CA THR A 6 -21.35 41.00 6.56
C THR A 6 -20.90 39.63 7.11
N LYS A 7 -21.19 39.34 8.38
CA LYS A 7 -20.84 38.06 9.03
C LYS A 7 -21.35 36.84 8.26
N GLU A 8 -22.48 37.00 7.57
CA GLU A 8 -23.12 36.00 6.71
C GLU A 8 -22.23 35.64 5.50
N LYS A 9 -21.72 36.64 4.76
CA LYS A 9 -20.78 36.40 3.65
C LYS A 9 -19.47 35.73 4.08
N ILE A 10 -18.99 36.03 5.30
CA ILE A 10 -17.80 35.39 5.86
C ILE A 10 -18.09 33.92 6.22
N SER A 11 -19.30 33.62 6.68
CA SER A 11 -19.75 32.24 6.95
C SER A 11 -19.85 31.42 5.67
N ASP A 12 -20.48 31.97 4.63
CA ASP A 12 -20.67 31.29 3.35
C ASP A 12 -19.33 30.96 2.69
N PHE A 13 -18.40 31.92 2.65
CA PHE A 13 -17.05 31.70 2.12
C PHE A 13 -16.28 30.60 2.87
N ARG A 14 -16.44 30.50 4.19
CA ARG A 14 -15.82 29.44 5.00
C ARG A 14 -16.41 28.06 4.68
N GLN A 15 -17.72 27.99 4.44
CA GLN A 15 -18.39 26.76 4.06
C GLN A 15 -17.97 26.31 2.66
N GLU A 16 -17.94 27.22 1.69
CA GLU A 16 -17.46 26.96 0.33
C GLU A 16 -16.02 26.46 0.33
N LYS A 17 -15.13 27.12 1.08
CA LYS A 17 -13.73 26.70 1.21
C LYS A 17 -13.61 25.30 1.82
N LYS A 18 -14.38 25.00 2.88
CA LYS A 18 -14.38 23.67 3.49
C LYS A 18 -14.87 22.59 2.51
N ALA A 19 -15.91 22.89 1.73
CA ALA A 19 -16.43 21.99 0.72
C ALA A 19 -15.41 21.75 -0.41
N ALA A 20 -14.74 22.80 -0.88
CA ALA A 20 -13.68 22.71 -1.89
C ALA A 20 -12.50 21.85 -1.40
N LEU A 21 -12.04 22.05 -0.16
CA LEU A 21 -10.97 21.24 0.44
C LEU A 21 -11.37 19.77 0.62
N ALA A 22 -12.62 19.50 0.98
CA ALA A 22 -13.14 18.13 1.08
C ALA A 22 -13.19 17.45 -0.30
N ALA A 23 -13.63 18.18 -1.34
CA ALA A 23 -13.65 17.70 -2.71
C ALA A 23 -12.23 17.41 -3.23
N GLN A 24 -11.28 18.32 -2.98
CA GLN A 24 -9.87 18.11 -3.32
C GLN A 24 -9.31 16.85 -2.66
N ARG A 25 -9.57 16.64 -1.35
CA ARG A 25 -9.17 15.43 -0.63
C ARG A 25 -9.73 14.16 -1.28
N ALA A 26 -11.01 14.16 -1.62
CA ALA A 26 -11.68 13.02 -2.23
C ALA A 26 -11.10 12.68 -3.62
N VAL A 27 -10.82 13.71 -4.43
CA VAL A 27 -10.19 13.54 -5.75
C VAL A 27 -8.77 12.98 -5.59
N LEU A 28 -7.96 13.56 -4.70
CA LEU A 28 -6.58 13.10 -4.48
C LEU A 28 -6.55 11.64 -4.00
N LEU A 29 -7.42 11.28 -3.06
CA LEU A 29 -7.54 9.91 -2.57
C LEU A 29 -7.88 8.94 -3.71
N LYS A 30 -8.92 9.25 -4.49
CA LYS A 30 -9.38 8.41 -5.60
C LYS A 30 -8.31 8.24 -6.67
N THR A 31 -7.65 9.31 -7.08
CA THR A 31 -6.59 9.28 -8.09
C THR A 31 -5.37 8.49 -7.61
N THR A 32 -5.00 8.65 -6.34
CA THR A 32 -3.89 7.89 -5.74
C THR A 32 -4.23 6.41 -5.67
N GLN A 33 -5.44 6.03 -5.21
CA GLN A 33 -5.89 4.64 -5.21
C GLN A 33 -5.88 4.03 -6.62
N ALA A 34 -6.35 4.77 -7.62
CA ALA A 34 -6.35 4.30 -9.01
C ALA A 34 -4.93 4.08 -9.52
N THR A 35 -4.00 4.97 -9.20
CA THR A 35 -2.59 4.88 -9.59
C THR A 35 -1.89 3.69 -8.94
N LEU A 36 -2.13 3.44 -7.65
CA LEU A 36 -1.57 2.27 -6.96
C LEU A 36 -2.09 0.97 -7.56
N LYS A 37 -3.39 0.89 -7.84
CA LYS A 37 -4.00 -0.29 -8.46
C LYS A 37 -3.50 -0.54 -9.87
N SER A 38 -3.29 0.51 -10.67
CA SER A 38 -2.82 0.38 -12.05
C SER A 38 -1.34 0.04 -12.15
N THR A 39 -0.54 0.43 -11.16
CA THR A 39 0.89 0.12 -11.09
C THR A 39 1.19 -1.17 -10.31
N ALA A 40 0.19 -1.74 -9.66
CA ALA A 40 0.34 -2.99 -8.93
C ALA A 40 0.69 -4.15 -9.86
N TRP A 41 1.59 -5.02 -9.42
CA TRP A 41 2.03 -6.18 -10.19
C TRP A 41 1.75 -7.48 -9.43
N SER A 42 1.41 -8.54 -10.14
CA SER A 42 1.04 -9.84 -9.54
C SER A 42 2.26 -10.59 -9.03
N LEU A 43 2.19 -11.09 -7.79
CA LEU A 43 3.28 -11.86 -7.16
C LEU A 43 3.60 -13.19 -7.88
N GLY A 44 2.62 -13.76 -8.59
CA GLY A 44 2.82 -14.98 -9.37
C GLY A 44 3.59 -14.77 -10.68
N ARG A 45 4.07 -13.55 -10.95
CA ARG A 45 4.82 -13.19 -12.16
C ARG A 45 6.05 -12.39 -11.81
N TYR A 46 7.10 -12.56 -12.61
CA TYR A 46 8.31 -11.76 -12.49
C TYR A 46 7.99 -10.26 -12.65
N PRO A 47 8.50 -9.38 -11.77
CA PRO A 47 8.21 -7.96 -11.81
C PRO A 47 8.88 -7.29 -13.02
N LEU A 48 8.09 -6.60 -13.85
CA LEU A 48 8.61 -5.84 -14.99
C LEU A 48 9.19 -4.49 -14.56
N ALA A 49 8.59 -3.86 -13.55
CA ALA A 49 9.06 -2.60 -12.99
C ALA A 49 10.00 -2.85 -11.80
N SER A 50 11.05 -2.05 -11.71
CA SER A 50 11.95 -2.06 -10.55
C SER A 50 11.51 -1.03 -9.52
N PHE A 51 11.59 -1.38 -8.24
CA PHE A 51 11.46 -0.43 -7.14
C PHE A 51 12.80 -0.38 -6.42
N ILE A 52 13.59 0.65 -6.71
CA ILE A 52 14.94 0.81 -6.14
C ILE A 52 14.82 1.37 -4.73
N ALA A 53 15.39 0.67 -3.75
CA ALA A 53 15.34 1.06 -2.35
C ALA A 53 16.04 2.41 -2.14
N PRO A 54 15.33 3.44 -1.62
CA PRO A 54 15.88 4.78 -1.41
C PRO A 54 16.75 4.89 -0.16
N CYS A 55 16.74 3.86 0.70
CA CYS A 55 17.56 3.75 1.90
C CYS A 55 17.94 2.29 2.17
N SER A 56 18.70 2.02 3.23
CA SER A 56 18.95 0.66 3.74
C SER A 56 17.96 0.36 4.86
N GLY A 57 17.56 -0.90 5.01
CA GLY A 57 16.56 -1.26 6.01
C GLY A 57 16.24 -2.74 6.08
N THR A 58 15.06 -3.04 6.62
CA THR A 58 14.51 -4.41 6.69
C THR A 58 13.15 -4.47 6.00
N LEU A 59 13.03 -5.32 4.99
CA LEU A 59 11.80 -5.62 4.28
C LEU A 59 10.99 -6.63 5.10
N GLU A 60 9.77 -6.24 5.47
CA GLU A 60 8.82 -7.09 6.18
C GLU A 60 7.92 -7.81 5.19
N ARG A 61 7.94 -9.15 5.25
CA ARG A 61 7.28 -10.04 4.31
C ARG A 61 6.28 -10.92 5.06
N PRO A 62 4.98 -10.54 5.09
CA PRO A 62 3.93 -11.36 5.71
C PRO A 62 3.88 -12.75 5.10
N ARG A 63 3.64 -13.80 5.90
CA ARG A 63 3.50 -15.16 5.39
C ARG A 63 2.12 -15.46 4.82
N HIS A 64 1.09 -14.82 5.37
CA HIS A 64 -0.29 -15.01 4.95
C HIS A 64 -1.08 -13.70 5.03
N LEU A 65 -2.28 -13.69 4.46
CA LEU A 65 -3.20 -12.57 4.56
C LEU A 65 -3.44 -12.24 6.05
N TYR A 66 -3.23 -10.97 6.42
CA TYR A 66 -3.35 -10.46 7.80
C TYR A 66 -2.41 -11.09 8.84
N ALA A 67 -1.23 -11.60 8.44
CA ALA A 67 -0.23 -12.10 9.37
C ALA A 67 0.26 -10.99 10.33
N ALA A 68 -0.22 -11.02 11.58
CA ALA A 68 0.11 -10.02 12.58
C ALA A 68 1.50 -10.20 13.20
N THR A 69 1.95 -11.44 13.31
CA THR A 69 3.23 -11.83 13.95
C THR A 69 4.12 -12.65 13.03
N GLU A 70 3.54 -13.30 12.01
CA GLU A 70 4.25 -14.20 11.10
C GLU A 70 4.76 -13.43 9.87
N CYS A 71 5.76 -12.58 10.10
CA CYS A 71 6.48 -11.87 9.05
C CYS A 71 7.93 -12.35 8.99
N ASP A 72 8.38 -12.70 7.78
CA ASP A 72 9.79 -12.92 7.49
C ASP A 72 10.47 -11.57 7.26
N HIS A 73 11.70 -11.43 7.75
CA HIS A 73 12.45 -10.17 7.70
C HIS A 73 13.67 -10.35 6.80
N LEU A 74 13.85 -9.46 5.82
CA LEU A 74 15.01 -9.46 4.93
C LEU A 74 15.71 -8.11 4.99
N LYS A 75 17.00 -8.09 5.33
CA LYS A 75 17.79 -6.87 5.24
C LYS A 75 18.03 -6.51 3.77
N PHE A 76 17.88 -5.24 3.43
CA PHE A 76 18.20 -4.67 2.13
C PHE A 76 19.10 -3.45 2.29
N LYS A 77 19.82 -3.11 1.23
CA LYS A 77 20.68 -1.94 1.12
C LYS A 77 20.05 -0.91 0.18
N LEU A 78 20.50 0.34 0.34
CA LEU A 78 20.29 1.40 -0.64
C LEU A 78 20.66 0.90 -2.04
N GLY A 79 19.75 1.06 -3.00
CA GLY A 79 19.95 0.63 -4.39
C GLY A 79 19.43 -0.78 -4.71
N ASP A 80 19.08 -1.59 -3.72
CA ASP A 80 18.51 -2.91 -3.97
C ASP A 80 17.12 -2.81 -4.63
N ASN A 81 16.76 -3.76 -5.50
CA ASN A 81 15.44 -3.80 -6.12
C ASN A 81 14.44 -4.57 -5.23
N LEU A 82 13.58 -3.83 -4.52
CA LEU A 82 12.60 -4.42 -3.60
C LEU A 82 11.57 -5.30 -4.30
N ASN A 83 11.19 -4.98 -5.54
CA ASN A 83 10.26 -5.83 -6.31
C ASN A 83 10.87 -7.20 -6.58
N LEU A 84 12.15 -7.25 -6.94
CA LEU A 84 12.84 -8.51 -7.19
C LEU A 84 12.99 -9.33 -5.90
N LEU A 85 13.41 -8.70 -4.80
CA LEU A 85 13.53 -9.36 -3.50
C LEU A 85 12.19 -9.91 -3.00
N THR A 86 11.11 -9.16 -3.22
CA THR A 86 9.75 -9.56 -2.88
C THR A 86 9.30 -10.74 -3.74
N TYR A 87 9.48 -10.67 -5.06
CA TYR A 87 9.15 -11.76 -5.97
C TYR A 87 9.89 -13.05 -5.64
N GLN A 88 11.23 -12.98 -5.47
CA GLN A 88 12.05 -14.14 -5.15
C GLN A 88 11.56 -14.85 -3.90
N HIS A 89 11.20 -14.10 -2.86
CA HIS A 89 10.64 -14.69 -1.65
C HIS A 89 9.30 -15.38 -1.91
N TYR A 90 8.38 -14.71 -2.59
CA TYR A 90 7.01 -15.17 -2.73
C TYR A 90 6.79 -16.21 -3.82
N ASP A 91 7.76 -16.38 -4.72
CA ASP A 91 7.79 -17.43 -5.74
C ASP A 91 8.31 -18.78 -5.21
N GLU A 92 8.91 -18.79 -4.02
CA GLU A 92 9.40 -20.01 -3.38
C GLU A 92 8.26 -21.01 -3.10
N VAL A 93 8.54 -22.28 -3.40
CA VAL A 93 7.72 -23.42 -3.00
C VAL A 93 7.87 -23.63 -1.49
N VAL A 94 6.77 -23.93 -0.81
CA VAL A 94 6.76 -24.16 0.64
C VAL A 94 6.16 -25.48 1.01
N ASP A 95 6.52 -25.97 2.19
CA ASP A 95 5.80 -27.07 2.84
C ASP A 95 4.47 -26.52 3.39
N PRO A 96 3.31 -26.99 2.90
CA PRO A 96 2.02 -26.54 3.40
C PRO A 96 1.86 -26.75 4.92
N LYS A 97 2.60 -27.66 5.55
CA LYS A 97 2.58 -27.84 7.02
C LYS A 97 3.09 -26.63 7.80
N LEU A 98 3.94 -25.80 7.19
CA LEU A 98 4.47 -24.58 7.81
C LEU A 98 3.51 -23.39 7.67
N TYR A 99 2.41 -23.56 6.92
CA TYR A 99 1.42 -22.54 6.61
C TYR A 99 0.05 -23.03 7.06
N PRO A 100 -0.34 -22.81 8.33
CA PRO A 100 -1.59 -23.34 8.88
C PRO A 100 -2.85 -22.67 8.29
N THR A 101 -2.67 -21.60 7.51
CA THR A 101 -3.75 -20.87 6.84
C THR A 101 -4.12 -21.48 5.50
N SER A 102 -5.34 -21.23 5.03
CA SER A 102 -5.81 -21.69 3.73
C SER A 102 -4.94 -21.19 2.59
N ASN A 103 -4.60 -22.09 1.67
CA ASN A 103 -4.14 -21.73 0.33
C ASN A 103 -5.34 -21.19 -0.46
N PHE A 104 -5.21 -20.01 -1.06
CA PHE A 104 -6.31 -19.34 -1.78
C PHE A 104 -6.37 -19.70 -3.28
N VAL A 105 -5.37 -20.39 -3.81
CA VAL A 105 -5.27 -20.74 -5.24
C VAL A 105 -5.67 -22.18 -5.47
N THR A 106 -5.05 -23.13 -4.77
CA THR A 106 -5.35 -24.56 -4.92
C THR A 106 -5.02 -25.34 -3.64
N ASP A 107 -5.97 -26.15 -3.17
CA ASP A 107 -5.81 -27.05 -2.02
C ASP A 107 -4.92 -28.27 -2.30
N THR A 108 -4.69 -28.56 -3.58
CA THR A 108 -4.09 -29.79 -4.11
C THR A 108 -2.82 -29.54 -4.91
N ALA A 109 -2.25 -28.32 -4.85
CA ALA A 109 -0.99 -28.03 -5.51
C ALA A 109 0.11 -28.98 -5.03
N VAL A 110 0.77 -29.64 -5.98
CA VAL A 110 1.94 -30.50 -5.70
C VAL A 110 3.10 -29.67 -5.12
N GLN A 111 3.15 -28.37 -5.45
CA GLN A 111 4.19 -27.43 -5.03
C GLN A 111 3.57 -26.04 -4.76
N PRO A 112 2.89 -25.84 -3.61
CA PRO A 112 2.27 -24.57 -3.29
C PRO A 112 3.36 -23.50 -3.09
N LYS A 113 3.14 -22.32 -3.65
CA LYS A 113 4.05 -21.16 -3.47
C LYS A 113 3.59 -20.24 -2.36
N ARG A 114 4.52 -19.49 -1.76
CA ARG A 114 4.23 -18.57 -0.64
C ARG A 114 3.13 -17.56 -0.96
N HIS A 115 3.11 -17.00 -2.17
CA HIS A 115 2.10 -15.99 -2.53
C HIS A 115 0.66 -16.53 -2.50
N GLU A 116 0.47 -17.84 -2.65
CA GLU A 116 -0.87 -18.45 -2.66
C GLU A 116 -1.57 -18.35 -1.28
N TYR A 117 -0.83 -18.01 -0.22
CA TYR A 117 -1.35 -17.80 1.13
C TYR A 117 -1.64 -16.32 1.45
N LEU A 118 -1.28 -15.40 0.54
CA LEU A 118 -1.46 -13.96 0.74
C LEU A 118 -2.84 -13.45 0.32
N GLY A 119 -3.61 -14.27 -0.39
CA GLY A 119 -4.92 -13.95 -0.89
C GLY A 119 -5.18 -14.63 -2.24
N PRO A 120 -6.43 -14.56 -2.74
CA PRO A 120 -6.82 -15.13 -4.01
C PRO A 120 -6.22 -14.43 -5.24
N SER A 121 -5.89 -13.13 -5.15
CA SER A 121 -5.23 -12.41 -6.26
C SER A 121 -4.28 -11.32 -5.74
N PRO A 122 -3.18 -11.71 -5.07
CA PRO A 122 -2.31 -10.76 -4.40
C PRO A 122 -1.38 -10.07 -5.40
N THR A 123 -1.37 -8.75 -5.33
CA THR A 123 -0.49 -7.88 -6.12
C THR A 123 0.27 -6.92 -5.20
N VAL A 124 1.48 -6.55 -5.57
CA VAL A 124 2.28 -5.55 -4.85
C VAL A 124 2.00 -4.19 -5.44
N ALA A 125 1.40 -3.30 -4.65
CA ALA A 125 1.06 -1.94 -5.04
C ALA A 125 2.18 -0.93 -4.70
N GLY A 126 3.08 -1.28 -3.80
CA GLY A 126 4.21 -0.43 -3.41
C GLY A 126 4.84 -0.82 -2.09
N TYR A 127 5.63 0.09 -1.52
CA TYR A 127 6.29 -0.08 -0.23
C TYR A 127 6.10 1.18 0.61
N ARG A 128 5.93 0.98 1.91
CA ARG A 128 5.89 2.05 2.91
C ARG A 128 7.11 1.94 3.82
N PHE A 129 7.85 3.03 3.98
CA PHE A 129 9.05 3.04 4.81
C PHE A 129 8.78 3.73 6.15
N ILE A 130 8.96 2.98 7.25
CA ILE A 130 8.77 3.47 8.61
C ILE A 130 9.95 3.01 9.46
N GLN A 131 10.70 3.97 10.02
CA GLN A 131 11.77 3.71 11.01
C GLN A 131 12.78 2.62 10.56
N GLY A 132 13.22 2.69 9.30
CA GLY A 132 14.18 1.73 8.73
C GLY A 132 13.58 0.37 8.35
N ARG A 133 12.25 0.24 8.33
CA ARG A 133 11.52 -0.91 7.82
C ARG A 133 10.77 -0.56 6.55
N ALA A 134 10.80 -1.46 5.57
CA ALA A 134 9.95 -1.38 4.39
C ALA A 134 8.82 -2.40 4.54
N GLU A 135 7.59 -1.90 4.52
CA GLU A 135 6.38 -2.69 4.56
C GLU A 135 5.81 -2.81 3.15
N ILE A 136 5.46 -4.02 2.72
CA ILE A 136 4.85 -4.25 1.41
C ILE A 136 3.38 -3.85 1.48
N ILE A 137 2.96 -3.00 0.54
CA ILE A 137 1.57 -2.64 0.31
C ILE A 137 1.00 -3.62 -0.69
N PHE A 138 0.06 -4.45 -0.25
CA PHE A 138 -0.63 -5.38 -1.12
C PHE A 138 -1.97 -4.81 -1.57
N TRP A 139 -2.32 -5.09 -2.82
CA TRP A 139 -3.68 -4.99 -3.35
C TRP A 139 -4.14 -6.39 -3.72
N ASP A 140 -5.29 -6.81 -3.21
CA ASP A 140 -5.94 -8.04 -3.69
C ASP A 140 -7.11 -7.68 -4.60
N ASP A 141 -7.01 -8.04 -5.88
CA ASP A 141 -8.03 -7.68 -6.85
C ASP A 141 -9.34 -8.46 -6.66
N TYR A 142 -9.31 -9.64 -6.06
CA TYR A 142 -10.53 -10.40 -5.82
C TYR A 142 -11.27 -9.89 -4.57
N LEU A 143 -10.54 -9.66 -3.47
CA LEU A 143 -11.08 -9.12 -2.21
C LEU A 143 -11.36 -7.61 -2.27
N LYS A 144 -10.90 -6.94 -3.33
CA LYS A 144 -10.96 -5.49 -3.52
C LYS A 144 -10.45 -4.71 -2.31
N THR A 145 -9.38 -5.18 -1.68
CA THR A 145 -8.82 -4.59 -0.45
C THR A 145 -7.33 -4.34 -0.56
N MET A 146 -6.89 -3.21 0.01
CA MET A 146 -5.47 -2.95 0.23
C MET A 146 -5.12 -3.29 1.68
N TRP A 147 -3.93 -3.83 1.89
CA TRP A 147 -3.49 -4.23 3.21
C TRP A 147 -1.98 -4.19 3.38
N ILE A 148 -1.56 -4.01 4.62
CA ILE A 148 -0.18 -4.08 5.09
C ILE A 148 -0.17 -4.89 6.38
N LYS A 149 0.75 -5.86 6.52
CA LYS A 149 0.89 -6.69 7.72
C LYS A 149 -0.45 -7.28 8.19
N LYS A 150 -0.96 -6.77 9.32
CA LYS A 150 -2.08 -7.29 10.10
C LYS A 150 -3.44 -6.76 9.68
N GLY A 151 -3.52 -5.82 8.75
CA GLY A 151 -4.77 -5.10 8.56
C GLY A 151 -4.91 -4.41 7.23
N ARG A 152 -6.16 -3.99 7.00
CA ARG A 152 -6.50 -3.10 5.90
C ARG A 152 -5.67 -1.85 6.01
N TRP A 153 -5.24 -1.40 4.85
CA TRP A 153 -4.46 -0.19 4.70
C TRP A 153 -5.22 0.77 3.78
N ASP A 154 -5.15 2.05 4.11
CA ASP A 154 -5.70 3.12 3.28
C ASP A 154 -4.67 4.23 3.15
N ILE A 155 -4.84 5.08 2.14
CA ILE A 155 -3.91 6.16 1.87
C ILE A 155 -4.07 7.25 2.92
N GLU A 156 -2.94 7.59 3.52
CA GLU A 156 -2.85 8.66 4.49
C GLU A 156 -2.62 9.99 3.75
N LEU A 157 -3.47 10.98 4.04
CA LEU A 157 -3.37 12.32 3.47
C LEU A 157 -3.17 13.33 4.59
N GLU A 158 -2.21 14.23 4.41
CA GLU A 158 -1.95 15.34 5.32
C GLU A 158 -2.30 16.67 4.63
N PHE A 159 -2.78 17.64 5.39
CA PHE A 159 -3.11 18.97 4.90
C PHE A 159 -2.05 19.96 5.33
N ASP A 160 -1.42 20.64 4.36
CA ASP A 160 -0.50 21.74 4.64
C ASP A 160 -1.28 23.05 4.62
N SER A 161 -1.39 23.69 5.79
CA SER A 161 -2.08 24.97 5.95
C SER A 161 -1.37 26.16 5.28
N LYS A 162 -0.08 26.04 4.94
CA LYS A 162 0.69 27.12 4.29
C LYS A 162 0.40 27.20 2.79
N VAL A 163 0.32 26.04 2.14
CA VAL A 163 -0.02 25.94 0.70
C VAL A 163 -1.49 25.65 0.46
N GLU A 164 -2.26 25.46 1.54
CA GLU A 164 -3.70 25.15 1.52
C GLU A 164 -4.06 23.95 0.65
N SER A 165 -3.26 22.88 0.73
CA SER A 165 -3.45 21.68 -0.11
C SER A 165 -3.24 20.39 0.66
N TRP A 166 -3.92 19.34 0.20
CA TRP A 166 -3.66 17.97 0.64
C TRP A 166 -2.47 17.36 -0.10
N PHE A 167 -1.72 16.51 0.59
CA PHE A 167 -0.63 15.71 0.04
C PHE A 167 -0.68 14.29 0.58
N VAL A 168 -0.14 13.36 -0.19
CA VAL A 168 -0.06 11.95 0.20
C VAL A 168 1.16 11.76 1.09
N ILE A 169 0.99 11.06 2.21
CA ILE A 169 2.08 10.66 3.10
C ILE A 169 2.21 9.13 3.15
N GLY A 170 3.41 8.65 3.48
CA GLY A 170 3.69 7.21 3.60
C GLY A 170 4.17 6.50 2.33
N PHE A 171 4.37 7.24 1.22
CA PHE A 171 5.08 6.76 0.02
C PHE A 171 6.44 7.48 -0.09
N MET A 172 7.50 6.85 0.43
CA MET A 172 8.89 7.23 0.12
C MET A 172 9.73 5.98 0.21
#